data_AF-A0A928QLI2-F1
#
_entry.id   AF-A0A928QLI2-F1
#
_cell.length_a   1.000
_cell.length_b   1.000
_cell.length_c   1.000
_cell.angle_alpha   90.00
_cell.angle_beta   90.00
_cell.angle_gamma   90.00
#
_symmetry.space_group_name_H-M   'P 1'
#
loop_
_entity.id
_entity.type
_entity.pdbx_description
1 polymer ?
#
loop_
_entity_poly.entity_id
_entity_poly.type
_entity_poly.pdbx_seq_one_letter_code
_entity_poly.pdbx_strand_id
1 'polypeptide(L)'
;MTRKVFASIIDKESQSKYRNELFRNIDFGIFDSNYSLKLLIEINDESHMRADRSARDSKVKTICDEAGIPLIVFWTKYGINKAYIHNRLATYLPLIATIENEKYE
;
A
#
# COMPACT_ATOMS: atom_id res chain seq x y z
N MET A 1 -1.87 -0.67 18.96
CA MET A 1 -1.99 -0.72 17.49
C MET A 1 -1.96 0.71 16.98
N THR A 2 -0.78 1.21 16.61
CA THR A 2 -0.59 2.63 16.24
C THR A 2 -0.86 2.79 14.75
N ARG A 3 -2.00 3.41 14.39
CA ARG A 3 -2.29 3.79 13.00
C ARG A 3 -1.29 4.86 12.58
N LYS A 4 -0.48 4.59 11.55
CA LYS A 4 0.33 5.62 10.89
C LYS A 4 -0.50 6.24 9.76
N VAL A 5 -0.51 7.57 9.68
CA VAL A 5 -1.26 8.35 8.67
C VAL A 5 -0.33 8.63 7.49
N PHE A 6 -0.85 8.63 6.26
CA PHE A 6 -0.07 8.78 5.02
C PHE A 6 0.81 10.05 4.97
N ALA A 7 0.40 11.13 5.63
CA ALA A 7 1.16 12.37 5.81
C ALA A 7 2.48 12.22 6.59
N SER A 8 2.68 11.10 7.30
CA SER A 8 3.94 10.83 8.02
C SER A 8 5.03 10.20 7.15
N ILE A 9 4.72 9.92 5.88
CA ILE A 9 5.56 9.13 4.98
C ILE A 9 5.98 9.95 3.74
N ILE A 10 5.21 10.96 3.34
CA ILE A 10 5.48 11.79 2.16
C ILE A 10 5.62 13.24 2.59
N ASP A 11 6.82 13.80 2.39
CA ASP A 11 7.05 15.24 2.53
C ASP A 11 6.56 15.98 1.29
N LYS A 12 5.83 17.06 1.52
CA LYS A 12 5.17 17.85 0.47
C LYS A 12 6.03 19.06 0.10
N GLU A 13 6.57 19.10 -1.11
CA GLU A 13 7.34 20.27 -1.60
C GLU A 13 6.47 21.35 -2.30
N SER A 14 5.17 21.13 -2.52
CA SER A 14 4.32 22.11 -3.25
C SER A 14 3.19 22.75 -2.43
N GLN A 15 2.91 24.03 -2.72
CA GLN A 15 1.77 24.80 -2.20
C GLN A 15 0.41 24.40 -2.82
N SER A 16 0.32 23.29 -3.58
CA SER A 16 -0.87 22.97 -4.39
C SER A 16 -1.98 22.18 -3.66
N LYS A 17 -3.18 22.19 -4.29
CA LYS A 17 -4.57 21.94 -3.84
C LYS A 17 -4.90 20.72 -2.94
N TYR A 18 -4.03 19.73 -2.75
CA TYR A 18 -4.39 18.44 -2.14
C TYR A 18 -4.24 18.38 -0.61
N ARG A 19 -4.64 19.45 0.07
CA ARG A 19 -4.39 19.70 1.51
C ARG A 19 -5.04 18.67 2.47
N ASN A 20 -6.08 17.94 2.04
CA ASN A 20 -6.81 16.97 2.85
C ASN A 20 -6.61 15.50 2.44
N GLU A 21 -5.74 15.23 1.47
CA GLU A 21 -5.59 13.87 0.90
C GLU A 21 -4.44 13.10 1.53
N LEU A 22 -3.42 13.80 2.05
CA LEU A 22 -2.33 13.23 2.85
C LEU A 22 -2.80 12.73 4.24
N PHE A 23 -3.95 13.18 4.75
CA PHE A 23 -4.52 12.70 6.02
C PHE A 23 -5.32 11.39 5.89
N ARG A 24 -5.23 10.71 4.74
CA ARG A 24 -5.97 9.47 4.49
C ARG A 24 -5.18 8.29 5.05
N ASN A 25 -5.88 7.36 5.69
CA ASN A 25 -5.26 6.19 6.30
C ASN A 25 -5.01 5.16 5.21
N ILE A 26 -3.74 4.89 4.92
CA ILE A 26 -3.34 3.63 4.30
C ILE A 26 -3.36 2.55 5.39
N ASP A 27 -3.81 1.34 5.06
CA ASP A 27 -3.92 0.27 6.05
C ASP A 27 -2.55 -0.20 6.54
N PHE A 28 -1.59 -0.41 5.62
CA PHE A 28 -0.24 -0.85 5.96
C PHE A 28 0.85 -0.18 5.10
N GLY A 29 2.01 0.04 5.72
CA GLY A 29 3.24 0.40 5.03
C GLY A 29 4.39 -0.52 5.43
N ILE A 30 5.14 -0.99 4.44
CA ILE A 30 6.32 -1.82 4.60
C ILE A 30 7.55 -0.94 4.44
N PHE A 31 8.45 -1.03 5.41
CA PHE A 31 9.69 -0.28 5.48
C PHE A 31 10.86 -1.25 5.63
N ASP A 32 12.04 -0.85 5.15
CA ASP A 32 13.27 -1.56 5.46
C ASP A 32 13.81 -1.19 6.86
N SER A 33 14.93 -1.79 7.24
CA SER A 33 15.61 -1.53 8.52
C SER A 33 16.10 -0.07 8.66
N ASN A 34 16.22 0.66 7.55
CA ASN A 34 16.60 2.07 7.53
C ASN A 34 15.36 2.98 7.53
N TYR A 35 14.17 2.43 7.81
CA TYR A 35 12.89 3.14 7.78
C TYR A 35 12.53 3.75 6.41
N SER A 36 13.13 3.26 5.32
CA SER A 36 12.76 3.68 3.97
C SER A 36 11.53 2.91 3.50
N LEU A 37 10.50 3.62 3.05
CA LEU A 37 9.27 3.01 2.55
C LEU A 37 9.56 2.17 1.30
N LYS A 38 9.04 0.94 1.27
CA LYS A 38 9.15 0.02 0.12
C LYS A 38 7.82 -0.25 -0.56
N LEU A 39 6.74 -0.33 0.21
CA LEU A 39 5.43 -0.71 -0.33
C LEU A 39 4.31 -0.25 0.60
N LEU A 40 3.21 0.21 0.01
CA LEU A 40 1.95 0.46 0.69
C LEU A 40 0.92 -0.61 0.33
N ILE A 41 0.03 -0.91 1.26
CA ILE A 41 -1.02 -1.91 1.08
C ILE A 41 -2.36 -1.35 1.58
N GLU A 42 -3.39 -1.52 0.76
CA GLU A 42 -4.80 -1.30 1.12
C GLU A 42 -5.61 -2.60 1.01
N ILE A 43 -6.59 -2.74 1.91
CA ILE A 43 -7.54 -3.86 1.90
C ILE A 43 -8.95 -3.31 1.66
N ASN A 44 -9.47 -3.57 0.47
CA ASN A 44 -10.79 -3.11 0.06
C ASN A 44 -11.87 -4.18 0.32
N ASP A 45 -13.05 -3.72 0.72
CA ASP A 45 -14.28 -4.50 0.72
C ASP A 45 -15.27 -3.95 -0.33
N GLU A 46 -16.48 -4.51 -0.37
CA GLU A 46 -17.51 -4.10 -1.33
C GLU A 46 -17.93 -2.63 -1.20
N SER A 47 -17.71 -1.99 -0.05
CA SER A 47 -18.02 -0.57 0.13
C SER A 47 -17.21 0.31 -0.82
N HIS A 48 -16.06 -0.17 -1.29
CA HIS A 48 -15.21 0.53 -2.25
C HIS A 48 -15.78 0.62 -3.66
N MET A 49 -16.85 -0.12 -3.96
CA MET A 49 -17.55 -0.03 -5.26
C MET A 49 -18.40 1.24 -5.39
N ARG A 50 -18.65 1.96 -4.30
CA ARG A 50 -19.34 3.25 -4.35
C ARG A 50 -18.50 4.29 -5.09
N ALA A 51 -19.16 5.15 -5.87
CA ALA A 51 -18.49 6.15 -6.70
C ALA A 51 -17.56 7.09 -5.90
N ASP A 52 -17.94 7.49 -4.70
CA ASP A 52 -17.12 8.34 -3.82
C ASP A 52 -15.84 7.62 -3.33
N ARG A 53 -15.94 6.30 -3.14
CA ARG A 53 -14.82 5.45 -2.71
C ARG A 53 -13.90 5.13 -3.89
N SER A 54 -14.46 4.81 -5.05
CA SER A 54 -13.67 4.62 -6.28
C SER A 54 -12.90 5.88 -6.67
N ALA A 55 -13.54 7.06 -6.67
CA ALA A 55 -12.88 8.32 -6.99
C ALA A 55 -11.75 8.64 -6.00
N ARG A 56 -11.91 8.22 -4.75
CA ARG A 56 -10.86 8.33 -3.74
C ARG A 56 -9.70 7.37 -4.02
N ASP A 57 -9.98 6.10 -4.27
CA ASP A 57 -8.94 5.09 -4.50
C ASP A 57 -8.10 5.47 -5.74
N SER A 58 -8.73 6.03 -6.78
CA SER A 58 -8.03 6.60 -7.95
C SER A 58 -7.07 7.72 -7.56
N LYS A 59 -7.47 8.64 -6.68
CA LYS A 59 -6.60 9.73 -6.22
C LYS A 59 -5.40 9.22 -5.41
N VAL A 60 -5.64 8.26 -4.50
CA VAL A 60 -4.56 7.64 -3.72
C VAL A 60 -3.55 6.98 -4.65
N LYS A 61 -4.04 6.24 -5.65
CA LYS A 61 -3.18 5.63 -6.67
C LYS A 61 -2.36 6.68 -7.42
N THR A 62 -2.97 7.75 -7.90
CA THR A 62 -2.25 8.83 -8.61
C THR A 62 -1.16 9.44 -7.74
N ILE A 63 -1.43 9.74 -6.47
CA ILE A 63 -0.42 10.30 -5.56
C ILE A 63 0.74 9.33 -5.34
N CYS A 64 0.45 8.02 -5.16
CA CYS A 64 1.49 7.01 -5.01
C CYS A 64 2.33 6.87 -6.29
N ASP A 65 1.69 6.85 -7.47
CA ASP A 65 2.37 6.78 -8.76
C ASP A 65 3.30 8.01 -8.96
N GLU A 66 2.82 9.22 -8.67
CA GLU A 66 3.61 10.46 -8.76
C GLU A 66 4.79 10.48 -7.77
N ALA A 67 4.62 9.91 -6.59
CA ALA A 67 5.67 9.80 -5.57
C ALA A 67 6.63 8.62 -5.81
N GLY A 68 6.40 7.80 -6.84
CA GLY A 68 7.20 6.58 -7.09
C GLY A 68 7.04 5.51 -6.00
N ILE A 69 5.92 5.52 -5.27
CA ILE A 69 5.65 4.61 -4.17
C ILE A 69 4.79 3.45 -4.67
N PRO A 70 5.24 2.19 -4.55
CA PRO A 70 4.42 1.05 -4.89
C PRO A 70 3.19 0.94 -3.97
N LEU A 71 2.03 0.63 -4.56
CA LEU A 71 0.77 0.39 -3.86
C LEU A 71 0.14 -0.93 -4.34
N ILE A 72 -0.15 -1.83 -3.39
CA ILE A 72 -0.94 -3.04 -3.63
C ILE A 72 -2.32 -2.89 -3.00
N VAL A 73 -3.35 -3.24 -3.75
CA VAL A 73 -4.73 -3.35 -3.25
C VAL A 73 -5.14 -4.81 -3.21
N PHE A 74 -5.54 -5.28 -2.03
CA PHE A 74 -6.21 -6.56 -1.83
C PHE A 74 -7.72 -6.36 -1.70
N TRP A 75 -8.49 -7.37 -2.08
CA TRP A 75 -9.94 -7.35 -1.91
C TRP A 75 -10.38 -8.50 -1.01
N THR A 76 -11.20 -8.18 -0.01
CA THR A 76 -11.73 -9.17 0.96
C THR A 76 -12.52 -10.28 0.28
N LYS A 77 -13.20 -9.98 -0.85
CA LYS A 77 -13.95 -10.97 -1.65
C LYS A 77 -13.11 -12.13 -2.20
N TYR A 78 -11.78 -11.97 -2.29
CA TYR A 78 -10.89 -13.05 -2.71
C TYR A 78 -10.50 -13.99 -1.56
N GLY A 79 -10.96 -13.71 -0.34
CA GLY A 79 -10.62 -14.46 0.87
C GLY A 79 -9.13 -14.36 1.23
N ILE A 80 -8.72 -15.18 2.21
CA ILE A 80 -7.32 -15.25 2.65
C ILE A 80 -6.61 -16.33 1.83
N ASN A 81 -6.18 -15.97 0.62
CA ASN A 81 -5.32 -16.82 -0.20
C ASN A 81 -3.85 -16.44 0.03
N LYS A 82 -3.16 -17.21 0.89
CA LYS A 82 -1.76 -16.94 1.27
C LYS A 82 -0.81 -16.94 0.07
N ALA A 83 -0.94 -17.91 -0.85
CA ALA A 83 -0.07 -18.01 -2.02
C ALA A 83 -0.26 -16.80 -2.95
N TYR A 84 -1.50 -16.38 -3.17
CA TYR A 84 -1.79 -15.16 -3.94
C TYR A 84 -1.19 -13.91 -3.30
N ILE A 85 -1.40 -13.73 -1.99
CA ILE A 85 -0.86 -12.58 -1.25
C ILE A 85 0.68 -12.60 -1.33
N HIS A 86 1.30 -13.76 -1.11
CA HIS A 86 2.73 -13.94 -1.18
C HIS A 86 3.30 -13.57 -2.56
N ASN A 87 2.74 -14.14 -3.64
CA ASN A 87 3.19 -13.86 -5.00
C ASN A 87 3.04 -12.38 -5.37
N ARG A 88 1.96 -11.73 -4.92
CA ARG A 88 1.76 -10.29 -5.10
C ARG A 88 2.82 -9.49 -4.36
N LEU A 89 3.12 -9.82 -3.11
CA LEU A 89 4.17 -9.14 -2.33
C LEU A 89 5.56 -9.36 -2.90
N ALA A 90 5.88 -10.58 -3.33
CA ALA A 90 7.18 -10.94 -3.91
C ALA A 90 7.52 -10.14 -5.17
N THR A 91 6.51 -9.66 -5.91
CA THR A 91 6.71 -8.78 -7.08
C THR A 91 7.39 -7.45 -6.70
N TYR A 92 7.19 -6.99 -5.46
CA TYR A 92 7.70 -5.70 -4.98
C TYR A 92 8.81 -5.85 -3.94
N LEU A 93 8.85 -7.00 -3.27
CA LEU A 93 9.77 -7.31 -2.17
C LEU A 93 10.54 -8.58 -2.51
N PRO A 94 11.52 -8.52 -3.44
CA PRO A 94 12.21 -9.71 -3.96
C PRO A 94 12.92 -10.53 -2.88
N LEU A 95 13.32 -9.91 -1.75
CA LEU A 95 13.89 -10.60 -0.59
C LEU A 95 12.90 -11.58 0.09
N ILE A 96 11.59 -11.41 -0.08
CA ILE A 96 10.59 -12.34 0.48
C ILE A 96 10.60 -13.69 -0.27
N ALA A 97 10.93 -13.68 -1.57
CA ALA A 97 11.00 -14.92 -2.36
C ALA A 97 12.14 -15.87 -1.91
N THR A 98 13.18 -15.34 -1.25
CA THR A 98 14.34 -16.11 -0.84
C THR A 98 14.08 -16.93 0.43
N ILE A 99 13.25 -16.44 1.36
CA ILE A 99 13.01 -17.06 2.68
C ILE A 99 12.23 -18.38 2.59
N GLU A 100 11.40 -18.58 1.55
CA GLU A 100 10.73 -19.88 1.35
C GLU A 100 11.66 -20.96 0.77
N ASN A 101 12.73 -20.58 0.06
CA ASN A 101 13.68 -21.53 -0.51
C ASN A 101 14.67 -22.07 0.54
N GLU A 102 15.01 -21.28 1.56
CA GLU A 102 15.91 -21.70 2.66
C GLU A 102 15.24 -22.65 3.68
N LYS A 103 13.92 -22.86 3.61
CA LYS A 103 13.21 -23.81 4.49
C LYS A 103 13.13 -25.24 3.97
N TYR A 104 13.68 -25.50 2.78
CA TYR A 104 13.66 -26.81 2.13
C TYR A 104 15.06 -27.30 1.68
N GLU A 105 16.13 -26.66 2.13
CA GLU A 105 17.51 -27.20 2.13
C GLU A 105 17.91 -27.61 3.56
#